data_AF-A0A5C5Y1L5-F1
#
_entry.id   AF-A0A5C5Y1L5-F1
#
_cell.length_a   1.000
_cell.length_b   1.000
_cell.length_c   1.000
_cell.angle_alpha   90.00
_cell.angle_beta   90.00
_cell.angle_gamma   90.00
#
_symmetry.space_group_name_H-M   'P 1'
#
loop_
_entity.id
_entity.type
_entity.pdbx_description
1 polymer ?
#
loop_
_entity_poly.entity_id
_entity_poly.type
_entity_poly.pdbx_seq_one_letter_code
_entity_poly.pdbx_strand_id
1 'polypeptide(L)'
;MSLPKRSPNRTAKPDDSDRPSHWSVDDSTASIPAGRIAGTRVGISYGVFFAAAAVFGAVSVLAGRPGNSDLVAASITGVAVWFSGLIVQAAVSIGFCAFAGLRLRSLVLGIIGVELPVHRWHPQRTALLVVIVLQVLAAMGFVLWLVGASHPESSFDGAGESGGWVSWMALGFSRADDAWKASGALIWFQMLCQLIPMPRTLGRIGLLSLIGTLNQSIQIEPKLVVMRKLIRVLAFLLFVAALAMATGSPGGRLPMWSVVALVGAFLWGSSGGKDLTAWLDSFAVSTLSREESETCATLLDEVRRRITDRKNERRLRDAHQREVGEAMDVARLDDILDRLHRDGFDSLSDEEQQVLRRVSQTLRDRPKFDESS
;
A
#
# COMPACT_ATOMS: atom_id res chain seq x y z
N MET A 1 -72.10 -9.23 -18.77
CA MET A 1 -71.43 -8.35 -17.79
C MET A 1 -70.90 -9.20 -16.66
N SER A 2 -69.64 -9.61 -16.75
CA SER A 2 -68.93 -10.39 -15.73
C SER A 2 -67.61 -9.67 -15.44
N LEU A 3 -67.45 -9.22 -14.18
CA LEU A 3 -66.27 -8.49 -13.73
C LEU A 3 -65.07 -9.43 -13.58
N PRO A 4 -63.85 -8.99 -13.96
CA PRO A 4 -62.66 -9.80 -13.83
C PRO A 4 -62.23 -9.89 -12.36
N LYS A 5 -61.98 -11.13 -11.94
CA LYS A 5 -61.57 -11.55 -10.60
C LYS A 5 -60.17 -11.01 -10.30
N ARG A 6 -60.06 -10.02 -9.40
CA ARG A 6 -58.78 -9.49 -8.89
C ARG A 6 -58.02 -10.62 -8.17
N SER A 7 -56.85 -10.96 -8.71
CA SER A 7 -55.90 -11.90 -8.08
C SER A 7 -55.34 -11.29 -6.79
N PRO A 8 -55.25 -12.04 -5.69
CA PRO A 8 -54.77 -11.54 -4.41
C PRO A 8 -53.29 -11.21 -4.49
N ASN A 9 -52.99 -10.04 -3.93
CA ASN A 9 -51.72 -9.37 -3.80
C ASN A 9 -50.62 -10.36 -3.34
N ARG A 10 -49.76 -10.77 -4.29
CA ARG A 10 -48.55 -11.53 -4.02
C ARG A 10 -47.58 -10.55 -3.35
N THR A 11 -47.59 -10.52 -2.02
CA THR A 11 -46.61 -9.79 -1.21
C THR A 11 -45.23 -10.15 -1.72
N ALA A 12 -44.59 -9.21 -2.41
CA ALA A 12 -43.22 -9.34 -2.87
C ALA A 12 -42.37 -9.66 -1.65
N LYS A 13 -41.90 -10.91 -1.59
CA LYS A 13 -40.84 -11.29 -0.67
C LYS A 13 -39.70 -10.29 -0.96
N PRO A 14 -39.21 -9.51 0.01
CA PRO A 14 -38.08 -8.63 -0.24
C PRO A 14 -37.00 -9.50 -0.88
N ASP A 15 -36.56 -9.05 -2.05
CA ASP A 15 -35.62 -9.79 -2.88
C ASP A 15 -34.34 -9.95 -2.05
N ASP A 16 -34.12 -11.16 -1.53
CA ASP A 16 -32.97 -11.51 -0.69
C ASP A 16 -31.66 -11.49 -1.53
N SER A 17 -31.73 -11.01 -2.77
CA SER A 17 -30.63 -10.66 -3.67
C SER A 17 -29.80 -9.47 -3.17
N ASP A 18 -30.36 -8.64 -2.28
CA ASP A 18 -29.65 -7.54 -1.60
C ASP A 18 -29.07 -7.93 -0.24
N ARG A 19 -29.26 -9.18 0.24
CA ARG A 19 -28.37 -9.67 1.29
C ARG A 19 -26.99 -9.76 0.64
N PRO A 20 -25.99 -8.95 1.08
CA PRO A 20 -24.63 -9.11 0.59
C PRO A 20 -24.29 -10.56 0.89
N SER A 21 -24.30 -11.39 -0.16
CA SER A 21 -23.98 -12.81 -0.06
C SER A 21 -22.77 -12.88 0.84
N HIS A 22 -23.00 -13.49 2.00
CA HIS A 22 -22.03 -13.70 3.04
C HIS A 22 -21.03 -14.68 2.45
N TRP A 23 -20.20 -14.17 1.52
CA TRP A 23 -18.92 -14.74 1.17
C TRP A 23 -18.12 -14.66 2.46
N SER A 24 -18.38 -15.62 3.34
CA SER A 24 -17.54 -16.14 4.41
C SER A 24 -16.24 -16.68 3.83
N VAL A 25 -15.61 -15.91 2.94
CA VAL A 25 -14.31 -16.19 2.33
C VAL A 25 -13.20 -15.55 3.16
N ASP A 26 -13.54 -14.86 4.25
CA ASP A 26 -12.56 -14.09 5.03
C ASP A 26 -11.68 -14.91 6.00
N ASP A 27 -11.93 -16.21 6.24
CA ASP A 27 -11.34 -16.92 7.39
C ASP A 27 -10.17 -17.90 7.13
N SER A 28 -9.70 -18.05 5.90
CA SER A 28 -8.59 -19.00 5.61
C SER A 28 -7.23 -18.34 5.42
N THR A 29 -7.03 -17.13 5.93
CA THR A 29 -5.68 -16.60 6.08
C THR A 29 -5.23 -16.86 7.50
N ALA A 30 -4.22 -17.73 7.61
CA ALA A 30 -3.49 -17.99 8.84
C ALA A 30 -2.76 -16.68 9.25
N SER A 31 -3.51 -15.70 9.76
CA SER A 31 -3.05 -14.39 10.15
C SER A 31 -3.74 -13.92 11.44
N ILE A 32 -3.01 -13.18 12.25
CA ILE A 32 -3.48 -12.56 13.49
C ILE A 32 -3.91 -11.13 13.16
N PRO A 33 -5.12 -10.68 13.53
CA PRO A 33 -5.56 -9.31 13.29
C PRO A 33 -4.70 -8.33 14.11
N ALA A 34 -4.05 -7.38 13.44
CA ALA A 34 -3.22 -6.36 14.07
C ALA A 34 -3.97 -5.03 14.29
N GLY A 35 -5.00 -4.75 13.47
CA GLY A 35 -5.83 -3.56 13.64
C GLY A 35 -6.51 -3.10 12.35
N ARG A 36 -6.95 -1.84 12.33
CA ARG A 36 -7.51 -1.18 11.15
C ARG A 36 -6.78 0.13 10.88
N ILE A 37 -6.32 0.33 9.65
CA ILE A 37 -5.67 1.56 9.19
C ILE A 37 -6.44 2.08 7.99
N ALA A 38 -6.97 3.31 8.06
CA ALA A 38 -7.79 3.92 7.00
C ALA A 38 -8.94 3.00 6.49
N GLY A 39 -9.59 2.27 7.39
CA GLY A 39 -10.66 1.31 7.05
C GLY A 39 -10.18 -0.04 6.50
N THR A 40 -8.89 -0.22 6.25
CA THR A 40 -8.28 -1.50 5.84
C THR A 40 -7.98 -2.35 7.07
N ARG A 41 -8.41 -3.63 7.10
CA ARG A 41 -8.00 -4.58 8.14
C ARG A 41 -6.55 -5.02 7.91
N VAL A 42 -5.66 -4.74 8.85
CA VAL A 42 -4.26 -5.18 8.78
C VAL A 42 -4.10 -6.44 9.63
N GLY A 43 -3.58 -7.50 9.02
CA GLY A 43 -3.24 -8.76 9.68
C GLY A 43 -1.75 -9.06 9.58
N ILE A 44 -1.22 -9.89 10.48
CA ILE A 44 0.15 -10.39 10.45
C ILE A 44 0.09 -11.90 10.25
N SER A 45 0.77 -12.41 9.21
CA SER A 45 0.81 -13.85 8.92
C SER A 45 1.49 -14.63 10.06
N TYR A 46 0.99 -15.82 10.41
CA TYR A 46 1.66 -16.70 11.39
C TYR A 46 3.10 -17.03 11.00
N GLY A 47 3.40 -17.01 9.69
CA GLY A 47 4.74 -17.19 9.18
C GLY A 47 5.75 -16.18 9.76
N VAL A 48 5.32 -14.93 10.00
CA VAL A 48 6.20 -13.89 10.58
C VAL A 48 6.64 -14.28 12.00
N PHE A 49 5.73 -14.82 12.81
CA PHE A 49 6.03 -15.28 14.16
C PHE A 49 6.95 -16.51 14.14
N PHE A 50 6.71 -17.45 13.22
CA PHE A 50 7.60 -18.60 13.05
C PHE A 50 9.01 -18.17 12.62
N ALA A 51 9.11 -17.24 11.67
CA ALA A 51 10.40 -16.68 11.25
C ALA A 51 11.11 -15.95 12.39
N ALA A 52 10.40 -15.11 13.16
CA ALA A 52 10.95 -14.42 14.32
C ALA A 52 11.44 -15.41 15.39
N ALA A 53 10.69 -16.47 15.68
CA ALA A 53 11.08 -17.52 16.61
C ALA A 53 12.33 -18.29 16.12
N ALA A 54 12.40 -18.60 14.82
CA ALA A 54 13.57 -19.25 14.22
C ALA A 54 14.82 -18.37 14.29
N VAL A 55 14.69 -17.07 13.99
CA VAL A 55 15.79 -16.09 14.13
C VAL A 55 16.22 -15.99 15.59
N PHE A 56 15.28 -15.85 16.52
CA PHE A 56 15.58 -15.78 17.95
C PHE A 56 16.30 -17.04 18.46
N GLY A 57 15.83 -18.23 18.08
CA GLY A 57 16.48 -19.49 18.42
C GLY A 57 17.89 -19.61 17.84
N ALA A 58 18.08 -19.24 16.56
CA ALA A 58 19.39 -19.24 15.92
C ALA A 58 20.37 -18.28 16.60
N VAL A 59 19.93 -17.05 16.89
CA VAL A 59 20.74 -16.06 17.60
C VAL A 59 21.09 -16.53 19.00
N SER A 60 20.14 -17.12 19.74
CA SER A 60 20.37 -17.62 21.09
C SER A 60 21.43 -18.74 21.13
N VAL A 61 21.43 -19.64 20.14
CA VAL A 61 22.42 -20.72 20.04
C VAL A 61 23.80 -20.20 19.61
N LEU A 62 23.85 -19.17 18.76
CA LEU A 62 25.09 -18.68 18.18
C LEU A 62 25.75 -17.56 18.99
N ALA A 63 25.00 -16.79 19.78
CA ALA A 63 25.51 -15.68 20.58
C ALA A 63 26.50 -16.13 21.68
N GLY A 64 26.40 -17.37 22.15
CA GLY A 64 27.32 -17.93 23.15
C GLY A 64 28.72 -18.28 22.62
N ARG A 65 28.97 -18.15 21.30
CA ARG A 65 30.28 -18.47 20.72
C ARG A 65 31.23 -17.26 20.80
N PRO A 66 32.53 -17.48 21.08
CA PRO A 66 33.51 -16.38 21.11
C PRO A 66 33.55 -15.69 19.75
N GLY A 67 33.48 -14.36 19.76
CA GLY A 67 33.44 -13.52 18.54
C GLY A 67 32.04 -13.14 18.04
N ASN A 68 30.95 -13.56 18.70
CA ASN A 68 29.57 -13.28 18.30
C ASN A 68 28.82 -12.32 19.23
N SER A 69 29.51 -11.48 20.02
CA SER A 69 28.86 -10.50 20.91
C SER A 69 27.90 -9.57 20.18
N ASP A 70 28.24 -9.23 18.94
CA ASP A 70 27.52 -8.22 18.14
C ASP A 70 26.35 -8.84 17.37
N LEU A 71 26.26 -10.18 17.33
CA LEU A 71 25.24 -10.91 16.58
C LEU A 71 23.82 -10.54 17.04
N VAL A 72 23.62 -10.31 18.33
CA VAL A 72 22.31 -9.91 18.88
C VAL A 72 21.91 -8.53 18.36
N ALA A 73 22.81 -7.54 18.47
CA ALA A 73 22.57 -6.18 17.98
C ALA A 73 22.34 -6.16 16.46
N ALA A 74 23.17 -6.88 15.71
CA ALA A 74 23.04 -7.04 14.26
C ALA A 74 21.69 -7.66 13.88
N SER A 75 21.25 -8.69 14.60
CA SER A 75 19.98 -9.37 14.32
C SER A 75 18.78 -8.48 14.64
N ILE A 76 18.81 -7.73 15.75
CA ILE A 76 17.76 -6.77 16.09
C ILE A 76 17.66 -5.69 15.00
N THR A 77 18.80 -5.13 14.58
CA THR A 77 18.86 -4.13 13.50
C THR A 77 18.33 -4.69 12.19
N GLY A 78 18.75 -5.91 11.81
CA GLY A 78 18.27 -6.58 10.60
C GLY A 78 16.76 -6.81 10.63
N VAL A 79 16.21 -7.26 11.76
CA VAL A 79 14.76 -7.43 11.94
C VAL A 79 14.03 -6.08 11.86
N ALA A 80 14.57 -5.03 12.49
CA ALA A 80 13.97 -3.69 12.45
C ALA A 80 13.93 -3.13 11.03
N VAL A 81 15.01 -3.28 10.26
CA VAL A 81 15.10 -2.87 8.86
C VAL A 81 14.15 -3.68 7.97
N TRP A 82 14.09 -4.99 8.19
CA TRP A 82 13.14 -5.85 7.46
C TRP A 82 11.69 -5.40 7.70
N PHE A 83 11.35 -5.14 8.97
CA PHE A 83 10.02 -4.70 9.37
C PHE A 83 9.70 -3.29 8.86
N SER A 84 10.66 -2.38 8.80
CA SER A 84 10.45 -1.05 8.21
C SER A 84 10.10 -1.15 6.74
N GLY A 85 10.74 -2.05 5.99
CA GLY A 85 10.35 -2.38 4.61
C GLY A 85 8.91 -2.90 4.50
N LEU A 86 8.46 -3.74 5.43
CA LEU A 86 7.06 -4.20 5.48
C LEU A 86 6.08 -3.05 5.71
N ILE A 87 6.40 -2.16 6.65
CA ILE A 87 5.56 -0.98 6.97
C ILE A 87 5.47 -0.07 5.75
N VAL A 88 6.59 0.22 5.09
CA VAL A 88 6.62 1.10 3.90
C VAL A 88 5.79 0.50 2.77
N GLN A 89 5.93 -0.79 2.47
CA GLN A 89 5.09 -1.48 1.47
C GLN A 89 3.60 -1.37 1.80
N ALA A 90 3.23 -1.58 3.07
CA ALA A 90 1.85 -1.52 3.52
C ALA A 90 1.28 -0.10 3.42
N ALA A 91 2.05 0.89 3.86
CA ALA A 91 1.69 2.30 3.80
C ALA A 91 1.50 2.78 2.35
N VAL A 92 2.42 2.42 1.45
CA VAL A 92 2.31 2.74 0.01
C VAL A 92 1.09 2.07 -0.60
N SER A 93 0.83 0.80 -0.24
CA SER A 93 -0.34 0.07 -0.77
C SER A 93 -1.66 0.69 -0.31
N ILE A 94 -1.80 0.97 0.99
CA ILE A 94 -2.99 1.62 1.56
C ILE A 94 -3.14 3.03 0.98
N GLY A 95 -2.05 3.79 0.90
CA GLY A 95 -2.03 5.15 0.36
C GLY A 95 -2.43 5.20 -1.11
N PHE A 96 -1.90 4.30 -1.94
CA PHE A 96 -2.28 4.17 -3.34
C PHE A 96 -3.76 3.81 -3.49
N CYS A 97 -4.25 2.83 -2.73
CA CYS A 97 -5.67 2.45 -2.76
C CYS A 97 -6.58 3.62 -2.34
N ALA A 98 -6.25 4.31 -1.24
CA ALA A 98 -6.99 5.47 -0.78
C ALA A 98 -7.00 6.60 -1.84
N PHE A 99 -5.85 6.88 -2.44
CA PHE A 99 -5.71 7.89 -3.49
C PHE A 99 -6.51 7.55 -4.75
N ALA A 100 -6.40 6.31 -5.22
CA ALA A 100 -7.11 5.80 -6.40
C ALA A 100 -8.61 5.52 -6.14
N GLY A 101 -9.10 5.73 -4.90
CA GLY A 101 -10.50 5.46 -4.53
C GLY A 101 -10.86 3.98 -4.49
N LEU A 102 -9.85 3.11 -4.43
CA LEU A 102 -10.02 1.68 -4.29
C LEU A 102 -10.22 1.33 -2.82
N ARG A 103 -11.22 0.51 -2.53
CA ARG A 103 -11.42 -0.04 -1.18
C ARG A 103 -10.57 -1.29 -1.00
N LEU A 104 -9.55 -1.19 -0.16
CA LEU A 104 -8.75 -2.32 0.30
C LEU A 104 -9.39 -2.87 1.58
N ARG A 105 -9.95 -4.08 1.55
CA ARG A 105 -10.67 -4.65 2.71
C ARG A 105 -9.72 -5.19 3.77
N SER A 106 -8.70 -5.90 3.32
CA SER A 106 -7.69 -6.51 4.16
C SER A 106 -6.31 -6.46 3.50
N LEU A 107 -5.28 -6.40 4.34
CA LEU A 107 -3.87 -6.42 3.96
C LEU A 107 -3.13 -7.27 4.99
N VAL A 108 -2.37 -8.26 4.54
CA VAL A 108 -1.63 -9.17 5.42
C VAL A 108 -0.14 -8.88 5.30
N LEU A 109 0.55 -8.72 6.42
CA LEU A 109 2.00 -8.64 6.50
C LEU A 109 2.56 -10.06 6.55
N GLY A 110 3.13 -10.53 5.45
CA GLY A 110 3.80 -11.82 5.31
C GLY A 110 5.28 -11.75 5.68
N ILE A 111 5.95 -12.92 5.71
CA ILE A 111 7.41 -13.00 5.96
C ILE A 111 8.17 -12.20 4.90
N ILE A 112 7.76 -12.36 3.64
CA ILE A 112 8.47 -11.86 2.46
C ILE A 112 8.03 -10.45 2.07
N GLY A 113 6.94 -9.95 2.65
CA GLY A 113 6.38 -8.63 2.34
C GLY A 113 4.87 -8.61 2.45
N VAL A 114 4.26 -7.61 1.83
CA VAL A 114 2.81 -7.44 1.83
C VAL A 114 2.12 -8.50 0.95
N GLU A 115 1.14 -9.18 1.52
CA GLU A 115 0.23 -10.09 0.85
C GLU A 115 -1.11 -9.37 0.63
N LEU A 116 -1.52 -9.26 -0.64
CA LEU A 116 -2.80 -8.66 -1.00
C LEU A 116 -3.84 -9.75 -1.26
N PRO A 117 -5.03 -9.69 -0.63
CA PRO A 117 -6.11 -10.61 -0.94
C PRO A 117 -6.67 -10.33 -2.33
N VAL A 118 -7.41 -11.30 -2.85
CA VAL A 118 -8.09 -11.18 -4.15
C VAL A 118 -9.07 -10.02 -4.10
N HIS A 119 -8.89 -9.03 -4.98
CA HIS A 119 -9.78 -7.89 -5.12
C HIS A 119 -10.17 -7.70 -6.58
N ARG A 120 -11.41 -7.22 -6.81
CA ARG A 120 -11.93 -6.87 -8.14
C ARG A 120 -11.38 -5.53 -8.62
N TRP A 121 -10.07 -5.46 -8.81
CA TRP A 121 -9.41 -4.27 -9.34
C TRP A 121 -9.06 -4.47 -10.81
N HIS A 122 -9.15 -3.38 -11.57
CA HIS A 122 -8.72 -3.40 -12.96
C HIS A 122 -7.23 -3.78 -13.05
N PRO A 123 -6.82 -4.68 -13.98
CA PRO A 123 -5.45 -5.19 -14.05
C PRO A 123 -4.41 -4.07 -14.19
N GLN A 124 -4.69 -3.01 -14.95
CA GLN A 124 -3.76 -1.87 -15.07
C GLN A 124 -3.50 -1.15 -13.73
N ARG A 125 -4.52 -0.99 -12.88
CA ARG A 125 -4.36 -0.32 -11.57
C ARG A 125 -3.56 -1.21 -10.63
N THR A 126 -3.79 -2.52 -10.71
CA THR A 126 -3.04 -3.52 -9.94
C THR A 126 -1.57 -3.56 -10.38
N ALA A 127 -1.30 -3.52 -11.69
CA ALA A 127 0.07 -3.43 -12.22
C ALA A 127 0.78 -2.17 -11.74
N LEU A 128 0.10 -1.02 -11.80
CA LEU A 128 0.63 0.26 -11.33
C LEU A 128 0.95 0.22 -9.83
N LEU A 129 0.06 -0.35 -9.00
CA LEU A 129 0.32 -0.55 -7.58
C LEU A 129 1.61 -1.35 -7.34
N VAL A 130 1.76 -2.49 -8.02
CA VAL A 130 2.95 -3.35 -7.90
C VAL A 130 4.22 -2.57 -8.28
N VAL A 131 4.19 -1.85 -9.40
CA VAL A 131 5.32 -1.04 -9.86
C VAL A 131 5.70 0.03 -8.83
N ILE A 132 4.72 0.77 -8.30
CA ILE A 132 4.95 1.82 -7.30
C ILE A 132 5.56 1.24 -6.02
N VAL A 133 5.02 0.13 -5.51
CA VAL A 133 5.56 -0.50 -4.29
C VAL A 133 7.00 -0.96 -4.49
N LEU A 134 7.30 -1.58 -5.64
CA LEU A 134 8.67 -2.01 -5.97
C LEU A 134 9.62 -0.82 -6.14
N GLN A 135 9.19 0.26 -6.78
CA GLN A 135 9.99 1.47 -6.95
C GLN A 135 10.31 2.14 -5.62
N VAL A 136 9.35 2.21 -4.69
CA VAL A 136 9.60 2.79 -3.36
C VAL A 136 10.61 1.95 -2.57
N LEU A 137 10.53 0.61 -2.64
CA LEU A 137 11.53 -0.27 -2.02
C LEU A 137 12.92 -0.10 -2.65
N ALA A 138 12.99 -0.05 -3.99
CA ALA A 138 14.24 0.17 -4.70
C ALA A 138 14.88 1.51 -4.31
N ALA A 139 14.08 2.59 -4.25
CA ALA A 139 14.54 3.90 -3.82
C ALA A 139 15.03 3.87 -2.36
N MET A 140 14.30 3.22 -1.46
CA MET A 140 14.70 3.09 -0.06
C MET A 140 16.01 2.29 0.09
N GLY A 141 16.14 1.17 -0.61
CA GLY A 141 17.37 0.37 -0.63
C GLY A 141 18.56 1.13 -1.20
N PHE A 142 18.33 1.92 -2.26
CA PHE A 142 19.36 2.78 -2.86
C PHE A 142 19.79 3.91 -1.93
N VAL A 143 18.87 4.59 -1.25
CA VAL A 143 19.19 5.65 -0.29
C VAL A 143 20.02 5.09 0.89
N LEU A 144 19.61 3.96 1.46
CA LEU A 144 20.38 3.32 2.55
C LEU A 144 21.78 2.90 2.09
N TRP A 145 21.89 2.40 0.86
CA TRP A 145 23.18 2.05 0.27
C TRP A 145 24.07 3.28 0.05
N LEU A 146 23.52 4.39 -0.46
CA LEU A 146 24.26 5.65 -0.63
C LEU A 146 24.74 6.23 0.70
N VAL A 147 23.89 6.20 1.74
CA VAL A 147 24.29 6.61 3.11
C VAL A 147 25.42 5.75 3.63
N GLY A 148 25.39 4.44 3.39
CA GLY A 148 26.50 3.55 3.73
C GLY A 148 27.77 3.81 2.93
N ALA A 149 27.64 4.19 1.65
CA ALA A 149 28.78 4.51 0.79
C ALA A 149 29.45 5.85 1.12
N SER A 150 28.73 6.79 1.73
CA SER A 150 29.28 8.12 2.07
C SER A 150 30.18 8.13 3.31
N HIS A 151 30.38 7.00 4.00
CA HIS A 151 31.23 6.89 5.19
C HIS A 151 32.62 6.31 4.79
N PRO A 152 33.65 7.17 4.62
CA PRO A 152 34.92 6.82 3.97
C PRO A 152 35.84 5.90 4.79
N GLU A 153 35.59 5.71 6.09
CA GLU A 153 36.38 4.80 6.95
C GLU A 153 36.08 3.31 6.70
N SER A 154 35.10 3.01 5.85
CA SER A 154 34.71 1.65 5.49
C SER A 154 35.47 1.10 4.26
N SER A 155 36.76 1.45 4.10
CA SER A 155 37.61 0.83 3.09
C SER A 155 37.73 -0.66 3.39
N PHE A 156 36.87 -1.41 2.71
CA PHE A 156 36.78 -2.86 2.78
C PHE A 156 37.98 -3.42 2.00
N ASP A 157 39.18 -3.29 2.57
CA ASP A 157 40.45 -3.73 1.98
C ASP A 157 40.52 -5.27 1.78
N GLY A 158 39.47 -6.00 2.17
CA GLY A 158 39.32 -7.44 1.98
C GLY A 158 38.49 -7.87 0.76
N ALA A 159 37.98 -6.94 -0.07
CA ALA A 159 37.31 -7.30 -1.31
C ALA A 159 38.35 -7.74 -2.36
N GLY A 160 38.89 -8.95 -2.20
CA GLY A 160 39.65 -9.61 -3.26
C GLY A 160 38.84 -9.59 -4.57
N GLU A 161 39.53 -9.43 -5.70
CA GLU A 161 39.03 -9.19 -7.06
C GLU A 161 37.95 -10.15 -7.59
N SER A 162 37.54 -11.18 -6.83
CA SER A 162 36.42 -12.08 -7.16
C SER A 162 35.05 -11.53 -6.74
N GLY A 163 34.91 -10.19 -6.67
CA GLY A 163 33.71 -9.44 -6.27
C GLY A 163 32.51 -9.63 -7.20
N GLY A 164 32.00 -10.85 -7.28
CA GLY A 164 30.74 -11.16 -7.95
C GLY A 164 29.57 -10.52 -7.23
N TRP A 165 28.43 -10.46 -7.92
CA TRP A 165 27.13 -10.01 -7.42
C TRP A 165 26.54 -10.91 -6.32
N VAL A 166 27.38 -11.59 -5.53
CA VAL A 166 27.03 -12.34 -4.32
C VAL A 166 27.75 -11.76 -3.11
N SER A 167 28.90 -11.11 -3.32
CA SER A 167 29.64 -10.40 -2.27
C SER A 167 28.82 -9.29 -1.61
N TRP A 168 27.93 -8.61 -2.34
CA TRP A 168 27.01 -7.61 -1.77
C TRP A 168 25.94 -8.21 -0.83
N MET A 169 25.68 -9.52 -0.91
CA MET A 169 24.79 -10.23 0.02
C MET A 169 25.54 -10.79 1.24
N ALA A 170 26.87 -10.70 1.29
CA ALA A 170 27.58 -10.96 2.52
C ALA A 170 27.23 -9.84 3.50
N LEU A 171 26.24 -10.12 4.35
CA LEU A 171 25.73 -9.21 5.37
C LEU A 171 26.85 -8.89 6.37
N GLY A 172 27.66 -7.89 6.03
CA GLY A 172 28.83 -7.44 6.79
C GLY A 172 28.42 -6.69 8.05
N PHE A 173 27.75 -7.33 8.99
CA PHE A 173 27.37 -6.72 10.27
C PHE A 173 28.54 -6.59 11.27
N SER A 174 29.79 -6.72 10.82
CA SER A 174 30.96 -6.67 11.69
C SER A 174 31.32 -5.26 12.17
N ARG A 175 30.84 -4.21 11.49
CA ARG A 175 31.07 -2.81 11.86
C ARG A 175 29.76 -2.02 11.78
N ALA A 176 29.62 -1.01 12.66
CA ALA A 176 28.44 -0.15 12.68
C ALA A 176 28.22 0.58 11.35
N ASP A 177 29.30 0.97 10.67
CA ASP A 177 29.21 1.68 9.38
C ASP A 177 28.72 0.79 8.24
N ASP A 178 29.02 -0.51 8.30
CA ASP A 178 28.54 -1.49 7.34
C ASP A 178 27.06 -1.86 7.56
N ALA A 179 26.47 -1.48 8.71
CA ALA A 179 25.06 -1.73 9.01
C ALA A 179 24.13 -1.03 8.01
N TRP A 180 24.48 0.15 7.51
CA TRP A 180 23.69 0.86 6.50
C TRP A 180 23.70 0.14 5.14
N LYS A 181 24.88 -0.34 4.71
CA LYS A 181 25.02 -1.12 3.47
C LYS A 181 24.27 -2.45 3.57
N ALA A 182 24.41 -3.15 4.70
CA ALA A 182 23.68 -4.38 4.98
C ALA A 182 22.16 -4.14 5.04
N SER A 183 21.73 -3.02 5.61
CA SER A 183 20.32 -2.61 5.62
C SER A 183 19.78 -2.37 4.21
N GLY A 184 20.52 -1.64 3.38
CA GLY A 184 20.17 -1.45 1.96
C GLY A 184 20.07 -2.79 1.23
N ALA A 185 21.04 -3.69 1.42
CA ALA A 185 21.04 -5.04 0.84
C ALA A 185 19.83 -5.87 1.29
N LEU A 186 19.42 -5.79 2.57
CA LEU A 186 18.22 -6.46 3.08
C LEU A 186 16.95 -5.96 2.40
N ILE A 187 16.83 -4.64 2.17
CA ILE A 187 15.67 -4.06 1.45
C ILE A 187 15.64 -4.50 0.00
N TRP A 188 16.80 -4.55 -0.68
CA TRP A 188 16.92 -5.10 -2.02
C TRP A 188 16.53 -6.58 -2.06
N PHE A 189 17.00 -7.36 -1.09
CA PHE A 189 16.63 -8.77 -0.95
C PHE A 189 15.12 -8.93 -0.77
N GLN A 190 14.49 -8.12 0.09
CA GLN A 190 13.04 -8.09 0.28
C GLN A 190 12.30 -7.75 -1.02
N MET A 191 12.78 -6.78 -1.79
CA MET A 191 12.23 -6.42 -3.10
C MET A 191 12.35 -7.59 -4.10
N LEU A 192 13.49 -8.27 -4.14
CA LEU A 192 13.70 -9.46 -4.96
C LEU A 192 12.74 -10.59 -4.57
N CYS A 193 12.57 -10.85 -3.27
CA CYS A 193 11.63 -11.86 -2.81
C CYS A 193 10.18 -11.50 -3.18
N GLN A 194 9.81 -10.22 -3.22
CA GLN A 194 8.50 -9.76 -3.69
C GLN A 194 8.30 -9.96 -5.19
N LEU A 195 9.34 -9.89 -6.02
CA LEU A 195 9.26 -10.16 -7.46
C LEU A 195 8.97 -11.63 -7.78
N ILE A 196 9.28 -12.54 -6.85
CA ILE A 196 9.05 -13.97 -7.04
C ILE A 196 7.54 -14.27 -7.04
N PRO A 197 6.98 -14.96 -8.05
CA PRO A 197 5.53 -15.19 -8.20
C PRO A 197 4.97 -16.30 -7.29
N MET A 198 5.25 -16.20 -5.99
CA MET A 198 4.68 -17.00 -4.91
C MET A 198 3.20 -16.67 -4.65
N PRO A 199 2.46 -17.50 -3.89
CA PRO A 199 1.06 -17.20 -3.58
C PRO A 199 0.96 -15.85 -2.88
N ARG A 200 0.01 -15.01 -3.32
CA ARG A 200 -0.34 -13.72 -2.69
C ARG A 200 0.76 -12.65 -2.66
N THR A 201 1.94 -12.91 -3.20
CA THR A 201 3.00 -11.90 -3.34
C THR A 201 2.73 -10.93 -4.47
N LEU A 202 3.35 -9.75 -4.40
CA LEU A 202 3.22 -8.72 -5.43
C LEU A 202 3.72 -9.19 -6.79
N GLY A 203 4.75 -10.05 -6.86
CA GLY A 203 5.27 -10.59 -8.11
C GLY A 203 4.25 -11.45 -8.86
N ARG A 204 3.48 -12.27 -8.14
CA ARG A 204 2.40 -13.05 -8.76
C ARG A 204 1.28 -12.15 -9.25
N ILE A 205 0.88 -11.19 -8.42
CA ILE A 205 -0.16 -10.22 -8.75
C ILE A 205 0.24 -9.36 -9.95
N GLY A 206 1.50 -8.92 -9.98
CA GLY A 206 2.12 -8.17 -11.07
C GLY A 206 2.10 -8.97 -12.37
N LEU A 207 2.53 -10.22 -12.34
CA LEU A 207 2.52 -11.10 -13.52
C LEU A 207 1.09 -11.37 -14.03
N LEU A 208 0.13 -11.63 -13.13
CA LEU A 208 -1.28 -11.78 -13.50
C LEU A 208 -1.85 -10.51 -14.10
N SER A 209 -1.52 -9.36 -13.51
CA SER A 209 -1.97 -8.06 -14.01
C SER A 209 -1.40 -7.77 -15.40
N LEU A 210 -0.12 -8.11 -15.65
CA LEU A 210 0.52 -7.96 -16.95
C LEU A 210 -0.18 -8.82 -18.01
N ILE A 211 -0.44 -10.10 -17.74
CA ILE A 211 -1.19 -10.99 -18.64
C ILE A 211 -2.60 -10.45 -18.88
N GLY A 212 -3.26 -9.94 -17.83
CA GLY A 212 -4.57 -9.31 -17.92
C GLY A 212 -4.57 -8.05 -18.80
N THR A 213 -3.50 -7.25 -18.76
CA THR A 213 -3.37 -6.04 -19.58
C THR A 213 -3.02 -6.32 -21.03
N LEU A 214 -2.14 -7.29 -21.30
CA LEU A 214 -1.66 -7.57 -22.66
C LEU A 214 -2.71 -8.29 -23.51
N ASN A 215 -3.71 -8.91 -22.89
CA ASN A 215 -4.55 -9.86 -23.57
C ASN A 215 -6.00 -9.82 -23.07
N GLN A 216 -6.68 -8.69 -23.30
CA GLN A 216 -8.05 -8.49 -22.81
C GLN A 216 -9.06 -9.45 -23.48
N SER A 217 -8.85 -9.82 -24.75
CA SER A 217 -9.81 -10.60 -25.55
C SER A 217 -9.79 -12.11 -25.30
N ILE A 218 -8.73 -12.67 -24.71
CA ILE A 218 -8.60 -14.11 -24.54
C ILE A 218 -9.35 -14.62 -23.30
N GLN A 219 -9.98 -15.80 -23.44
CA GLN A 219 -10.69 -16.54 -22.37
C GLN A 219 -9.79 -16.81 -21.15
N ILE A 220 -10.41 -17.11 -19.99
CA ILE A 220 -9.72 -17.23 -18.70
C ILE A 220 -8.84 -18.50 -18.66
N GLU A 221 -9.31 -19.59 -19.25
CA GLU A 221 -8.67 -20.91 -19.28
C GLU A 221 -7.27 -20.88 -19.92
N PRO A 222 -7.08 -20.35 -21.14
CA PRO A 222 -5.74 -20.26 -21.73
C PRO A 222 -4.81 -19.33 -20.93
N LYS A 223 -5.30 -18.23 -20.35
CA LYS A 223 -4.50 -17.35 -19.49
C LYS A 223 -3.96 -18.10 -18.27
N LEU A 224 -4.81 -18.91 -17.64
CA LEU A 224 -4.43 -19.75 -16.51
C LEU A 224 -3.36 -20.78 -16.91
N VAL A 225 -3.50 -21.44 -18.07
CA VAL A 225 -2.52 -22.40 -18.57
C VAL A 225 -1.16 -21.73 -18.80
N VAL A 226 -1.14 -20.55 -19.43
CA VAL A 226 0.09 -19.77 -19.67
C VAL A 226 0.75 -19.39 -18.34
N MET A 227 -0.01 -18.88 -17.38
CA MET A 227 0.49 -18.48 -16.07
C MET A 227 1.14 -19.65 -15.32
N ARG A 228 0.46 -20.80 -15.28
CA ARG A 228 0.98 -22.02 -14.64
C ARG A 228 2.26 -22.50 -15.31
N LYS A 229 2.31 -22.47 -16.65
CA LYS A 229 3.53 -22.83 -17.41
C LYS A 229 4.67 -21.88 -17.08
N LEU A 230 4.43 -20.57 -17.04
CA LEU A 230 5.47 -19.58 -16.74
C LEU A 230 6.06 -19.75 -15.33
N ILE A 231 5.21 -19.99 -14.32
CA ILE A 231 5.69 -20.28 -12.95
C ILE A 231 6.52 -21.56 -12.91
N ARG A 232 6.11 -22.63 -13.63
CA ARG A 232 6.87 -23.89 -13.70
C ARG A 232 8.19 -23.74 -14.42
N VAL A 233 8.24 -22.97 -15.50
CA VAL A 233 9.47 -22.65 -16.23
C VAL A 233 10.43 -21.90 -15.30
N LEU A 234 9.94 -20.89 -14.57
CA LEU A 234 10.77 -20.15 -13.61
C LEU A 234 11.30 -21.07 -12.50
N ALA A 235 10.45 -21.93 -11.94
CA ALA A 235 10.86 -22.92 -10.95
C ALA A 235 11.94 -23.87 -11.49
N PHE A 236 11.78 -24.36 -12.72
CA PHE A 236 12.76 -25.21 -13.40
C PHE A 236 14.10 -24.49 -13.60
N LEU A 237 14.08 -23.23 -14.04
CA LEU A 237 15.29 -22.41 -14.18
C LEU A 237 16.03 -22.24 -12.85
N LEU A 238 15.30 -22.06 -11.74
CA LEU A 238 15.91 -22.00 -10.41
C LEU A 238 16.53 -23.33 -9.99
N PHE A 239 15.93 -24.48 -10.32
CA PHE A 239 16.57 -25.78 -10.08
C PHE A 239 17.84 -25.97 -10.89
N VAL A 240 17.86 -25.55 -12.16
CA VAL A 240 19.07 -25.58 -13.00
C VAL A 240 20.14 -24.67 -12.41
N ALA A 241 19.79 -23.47 -11.98
CA ALA A 241 20.72 -22.55 -11.32
C ALA A 241 21.27 -23.13 -10.00
N ALA A 242 20.42 -23.76 -9.19
CA ALA A 242 20.85 -24.45 -7.98
C ALA A 242 21.84 -25.59 -8.29
N LEU A 243 21.56 -26.41 -9.31
CA LEU A 243 22.46 -27.49 -9.71
C LEU A 243 23.81 -26.95 -10.21
N ALA A 244 23.81 -25.88 -11.01
CA ALA A 244 25.03 -25.23 -11.45
C ALA A 244 25.84 -24.70 -10.24
N MET A 245 25.20 -24.04 -9.29
CA MET A 245 25.83 -23.59 -8.04
C MET A 245 26.41 -24.74 -7.21
N ALA A 246 25.73 -25.89 -7.16
CA ALA A 246 26.20 -27.06 -6.44
C ALA A 246 27.51 -27.61 -7.00
N THR A 247 27.72 -27.52 -8.32
CA THR A 247 28.97 -27.95 -8.96
C THR A 247 30.15 -26.99 -8.75
N GLY A 248 29.89 -25.70 -8.49
CA GLY A 248 30.91 -24.66 -8.45
C GLY A 248 31.41 -24.23 -7.06
N SER A 249 30.81 -24.72 -5.95
CA SER A 249 31.11 -24.23 -4.59
C SER A 249 31.28 -25.36 -3.57
N PRO A 250 32.50 -25.90 -3.41
CA PRO A 250 32.74 -27.08 -2.56
C PRO A 250 32.88 -26.84 -1.04
N GLY A 251 32.61 -25.65 -0.48
CA GLY A 251 33.08 -25.34 0.89
C GLY A 251 32.19 -24.53 1.85
N GLY A 252 30.93 -24.23 1.53
CA GLY A 252 30.07 -23.40 2.40
C GLY A 252 29.36 -24.19 3.51
N ARG A 253 29.29 -23.64 4.74
CA ARG A 253 28.51 -24.23 5.87
C ARG A 253 27.02 -24.38 5.57
N LEU A 254 26.46 -23.48 4.76
CA LEU A 254 25.13 -23.61 4.17
C LEU A 254 25.25 -23.34 2.68
N PRO A 255 25.08 -24.37 1.83
CA PRO A 255 25.19 -24.17 0.40
C PRO A 255 24.02 -23.32 -0.10
N MET A 256 24.32 -22.17 -0.74
CA MET A 256 23.32 -21.29 -1.34
C MET A 256 22.40 -22.03 -2.33
N TRP A 257 22.93 -23.05 -3.01
CA TRP A 257 22.14 -23.89 -3.91
C TRP A 257 20.93 -24.54 -3.23
N SER A 258 21.02 -24.87 -1.93
CA SER A 258 19.91 -25.49 -1.19
C SER A 258 18.75 -24.52 -1.01
N VAL A 259 19.04 -23.24 -0.74
CA VAL A 259 18.03 -22.18 -0.62
C VAL A 259 17.39 -21.92 -1.97
N VAL A 260 18.19 -21.82 -3.04
CA VAL A 260 17.67 -21.62 -4.41
C VAL A 260 16.78 -22.78 -4.84
N ALA A 261 17.20 -24.02 -4.57
CA ALA A 261 16.41 -25.22 -4.84
C ALA A 261 15.09 -25.24 -4.04
N LEU A 262 15.14 -24.83 -2.76
CA LEU A 262 13.95 -24.74 -1.91
C LEU A 262 12.95 -23.69 -2.46
N VAL A 263 13.42 -22.52 -2.87
CA VAL A 263 12.59 -21.50 -3.54
C VAL A 263 11.98 -22.04 -4.83
N GLY A 264 12.77 -22.77 -5.64
CA GLY A 264 12.30 -23.48 -6.83
C GLY A 264 11.18 -24.48 -6.51
N ALA A 265 11.33 -25.27 -5.44
CA ALA A 265 10.32 -26.23 -4.99
C ALA A 265 9.03 -25.55 -4.52
N PHE A 266 9.14 -24.45 -3.75
CA PHE A 266 7.99 -23.65 -3.35
C PHE A 266 7.25 -23.06 -4.54
N LEU A 267 7.96 -22.50 -5.52
CA LEU A 267 7.37 -21.99 -6.76
C LEU A 267 6.66 -23.09 -7.56
N TRP A 268 7.29 -24.26 -7.66
CA TRP A 268 6.72 -25.40 -8.36
C TRP A 268 5.37 -25.82 -7.75
N GLY A 269 5.33 -26.03 -6.43
CA GLY A 269 4.09 -26.35 -5.72
C GLY A 269 3.05 -25.24 -5.81
N SER A 270 3.50 -23.99 -5.79
CA SER A 270 2.67 -22.81 -5.88
C SER A 270 1.98 -22.61 -7.24
N SER A 271 2.46 -23.28 -8.30
CA SER A 271 1.85 -23.22 -9.64
C SER A 271 0.42 -23.80 -9.69
N GLY A 272 0.06 -24.68 -8.78
CA GLY A 272 -1.27 -25.32 -8.73
C GLY A 272 -2.33 -24.56 -7.92
N GLY A 273 -1.98 -23.41 -7.31
CA GLY A 273 -2.85 -22.74 -6.35
C GLY A 273 -4.18 -22.22 -6.93
N LYS A 274 -5.26 -22.40 -6.16
CA LYS A 274 -6.61 -21.84 -6.46
C LYS A 274 -6.64 -20.31 -6.46
N ASP A 275 -5.65 -19.68 -5.83
CA ASP A 275 -5.49 -18.22 -5.83
C ASP A 275 -5.34 -17.66 -7.26
N LEU A 276 -4.73 -18.41 -8.18
CA LEU A 276 -4.55 -17.98 -9.58
C LEU A 276 -5.88 -17.81 -10.32
N THR A 277 -6.80 -18.79 -10.16
CA THR A 277 -8.13 -18.73 -10.78
C THR A 277 -8.94 -17.59 -10.18
N ALA A 278 -8.94 -17.48 -8.85
CA ALA A 278 -9.67 -16.41 -8.15
C ALA A 278 -9.25 -15.00 -8.61
N TRP A 279 -7.94 -14.77 -8.82
CA TRP A 279 -7.46 -13.50 -9.35
C TRP A 279 -7.86 -13.26 -10.81
N LEU A 280 -7.72 -14.26 -11.68
CA LEU A 280 -8.12 -14.12 -13.09
C LEU A 280 -9.63 -13.86 -13.23
N ASP A 281 -10.46 -14.54 -12.45
CA ASP A 281 -11.91 -14.31 -12.40
C ASP A 281 -12.20 -12.89 -11.93
N SER A 282 -11.47 -12.40 -10.92
CA SER A 282 -11.63 -11.03 -10.43
C SER A 282 -11.31 -9.98 -11.49
N PHE A 283 -10.31 -10.23 -12.35
CA PHE A 283 -9.96 -9.36 -13.45
C PHE A 283 -10.99 -9.41 -14.56
N ALA A 284 -11.49 -10.59 -14.94
CA ALA A 284 -12.54 -10.73 -15.94
C ALA A 284 -13.83 -9.99 -15.55
N VAL A 285 -14.22 -10.08 -14.27
CA VAL A 285 -15.37 -9.31 -13.75
C VAL A 285 -15.09 -7.80 -13.82
N SER A 286 -13.87 -7.37 -13.47
CA SER A 286 -13.51 -5.94 -13.49
C SER A 286 -13.44 -5.33 -14.89
N THR A 287 -13.12 -6.12 -15.91
CA THR A 287 -13.07 -5.66 -17.31
C THR A 287 -14.47 -5.51 -17.88
N LEU A 288 -15.38 -6.46 -17.60
CA LEU A 288 -16.77 -6.38 -18.05
C LEU A 288 -17.50 -5.15 -17.47
N SER A 289 -17.31 -4.85 -16.19
CA SER A 289 -17.89 -3.65 -15.58
C SER A 289 -17.33 -2.33 -16.13
N ARG A 290 -16.17 -2.35 -16.80
CA ARG A 290 -15.56 -1.15 -17.38
C ARG A 290 -16.10 -0.85 -18.77
N GLU A 291 -16.34 -1.86 -19.60
CA GLU A 291 -16.96 -1.67 -20.92
C GLU A 291 -18.35 -0.99 -20.79
N GLU A 292 -19.10 -1.32 -19.73
CA GLU A 292 -20.35 -0.62 -19.39
C GLU A 292 -20.14 0.83 -18.88
N SER A 293 -18.92 1.17 -18.47
CA SER A 293 -18.54 2.44 -17.83
C SER A 293 -17.53 3.26 -18.66
N GLU A 294 -17.33 2.94 -19.95
CA GLU A 294 -16.50 3.71 -20.89
C GLU A 294 -17.11 5.08 -21.27
N THR A 295 -17.53 5.83 -20.25
CA THR A 295 -17.62 7.29 -20.23
C THR A 295 -16.63 7.89 -19.21
N CYS A 296 -15.76 7.08 -18.59
CA CYS A 296 -14.87 7.55 -17.53
C CYS A 296 -13.49 7.98 -18.04
N ALA A 297 -13.32 9.30 -17.99
CA ALA A 297 -12.10 10.08 -18.07
C ALA A 297 -10.83 9.39 -17.54
N THR A 298 -9.70 9.74 -18.16
CA THR A 298 -8.35 9.27 -17.88
C THR A 298 -8.05 9.29 -16.37
N LEU A 299 -7.32 8.32 -15.83
CA LEU A 299 -6.97 8.27 -14.39
C LEU A 299 -6.39 9.59 -13.86
N LEU A 300 -5.67 10.31 -14.73
CA LEU A 300 -5.17 11.65 -14.50
C LEU A 300 -6.28 12.67 -14.26
N ASP A 301 -7.40 12.56 -14.97
CA ASP A 301 -8.56 13.43 -14.81
C ASP A 301 -9.30 13.12 -13.51
N GLU A 302 -9.43 11.86 -13.10
CA GLU A 302 -10.00 11.51 -11.79
C GLU A 302 -9.12 12.02 -10.65
N VAL A 303 -7.80 11.87 -10.78
CA VAL A 303 -6.83 12.42 -9.82
C VAL A 303 -6.91 13.94 -9.79
N ARG A 304 -6.90 14.59 -10.95
CA ARG A 304 -7.01 16.04 -11.09
C ARG A 304 -8.32 16.54 -10.52
N ARG A 305 -9.42 15.85 -10.77
CA ARG A 305 -10.75 16.13 -10.23
C ARG A 305 -10.75 16.04 -8.72
N ARG A 306 -10.23 14.96 -8.13
CA ARG A 306 -10.12 14.83 -6.65
C ARG A 306 -9.25 15.90 -6.00
N ILE A 307 -8.13 16.26 -6.63
CA ILE A 307 -7.29 17.36 -6.14
C ILE A 307 -8.07 18.67 -6.19
N THR A 308 -8.82 18.90 -7.26
CA THR A 308 -9.65 20.09 -7.44
C THR A 308 -10.82 20.10 -6.46
N ASP A 309 -11.50 18.98 -6.25
CA ASP A 309 -12.61 18.83 -5.32
C ASP A 309 -12.15 19.06 -3.88
N ARG A 310 -10.99 18.53 -3.47
CA ARG A 310 -10.42 18.83 -2.15
C ARG A 310 -10.06 20.31 -2.00
N LYS A 311 -9.55 20.94 -3.05
CA LYS A 311 -9.26 22.38 -3.04
C LYS A 311 -10.54 23.20 -2.94
N ASN A 312 -11.60 22.76 -3.63
CA ASN A 312 -12.92 23.39 -3.58
C ASN A 312 -13.59 23.18 -2.23
N GLU A 313 -13.48 22.00 -1.63
CA GLU A 313 -14.02 21.72 -0.30
C GLU A 313 -13.31 22.55 0.77
N ARG A 314 -11.98 22.73 0.68
CA ARG A 314 -11.25 23.67 1.55
C ARG A 314 -11.73 25.10 1.35
N ARG A 315 -11.90 25.56 0.11
CA ARG A 315 -12.43 26.89 -0.18
C ARG A 315 -13.86 27.08 0.33
N LEU A 316 -14.71 26.06 0.23
CA LEU A 316 -16.07 26.07 0.76
C LEU A 316 -16.07 26.12 2.28
N ARG A 317 -15.19 25.37 2.95
CA ARG A 317 -15.02 25.45 4.41
C ARG A 317 -14.51 26.82 4.85
N ASP A 318 -13.53 27.38 4.14
CA ASP A 318 -12.99 28.70 4.44
C ASP A 318 -14.05 29.79 4.20
N ALA A 319 -14.85 29.68 3.13
CA ALA A 319 -15.97 30.59 2.86
C ALA A 319 -17.05 30.47 3.94
N HIS A 320 -17.43 29.25 4.32
CA HIS A 320 -18.42 29.02 5.37
C HIS A 320 -17.95 29.56 6.73
N GLN A 321 -16.67 29.40 7.08
CA GLN A 321 -16.10 29.99 8.29
C GLN A 321 -16.15 31.52 8.28
N ARG A 322 -15.95 32.15 7.12
CA ARG A 322 -16.11 33.60 6.96
C ARG A 322 -17.56 34.02 7.10
N GLU A 323 -18.50 33.33 6.46
CA GLU A 323 -19.94 33.61 6.57
C GLU A 323 -20.43 33.48 8.02
N VAL A 324 -19.99 32.46 8.74
CA VAL A 324 -20.33 32.29 10.17
C VAL A 324 -19.73 33.42 11.02
N GLY A 325 -18.48 33.81 10.74
CA GLY A 325 -17.85 34.95 11.41
C GLY A 325 -18.59 36.27 11.15
N GLU A 326 -18.92 36.55 9.88
CA GLU A 326 -19.68 37.74 9.49
C GLU A 326 -21.09 37.75 10.09
N ALA A 327 -21.78 36.62 10.14
CA ALA A 327 -23.09 36.51 10.79
C ALA A 327 -23.03 36.78 12.30
N MET A 328 -21.97 36.31 12.98
CA MET A 328 -21.73 36.63 14.39
C MET A 328 -21.43 38.11 14.61
N ASP A 329 -20.65 38.72 13.71
CA ASP A 329 -20.33 40.15 13.78
C ASP A 329 -21.57 41.03 13.54
N VAL A 330 -22.47 40.64 12.61
CA VAL A 330 -23.75 41.34 12.38
C VAL A 330 -24.68 41.22 13.60
N ALA A 331 -24.79 40.03 14.20
CA ALA A 331 -25.60 39.85 15.40
C ALA A 331 -25.07 40.66 16.60
N ARG A 332 -23.74 40.78 16.72
CA ARG A 332 -23.11 41.67 17.71
C ARG A 332 -23.33 43.15 17.40
N LEU A 333 -23.32 43.53 16.12
CA LEU A 333 -23.53 44.91 15.70
C LEU A 333 -24.93 45.41 16.10
N ASP A 334 -25.97 44.57 15.98
CA ASP A 334 -27.31 44.96 16.43
C ASP A 334 -27.37 45.21 17.94
N ASP A 335 -26.75 44.36 18.78
CA ASP A 335 -26.70 44.58 20.23
C ASP A 335 -25.92 45.86 20.59
N ILE A 336 -24.82 46.12 19.87
CA ILE A 336 -24.03 47.36 20.01
C ILE A 336 -24.85 48.58 19.61
N LEU A 337 -25.60 48.51 18.50
CA LEU A 337 -26.42 49.62 18.02
C LEU A 337 -27.58 49.91 18.98
N ASP A 338 -28.19 48.87 19.56
CA ASP A 338 -29.25 49.02 20.57
C ASP A 338 -28.73 49.71 21.83
N ARG A 339 -27.54 49.33 22.32
CA ARG A 339 -26.87 50.00 23.46
C ARG A 339 -26.45 51.41 23.12
N LEU A 340 -25.86 51.63 21.94
CA LEU A 340 -25.47 52.94 21.46
C LEU A 340 -26.68 53.89 21.41
N HIS A 341 -27.84 53.39 21.00
CA HIS A 341 -29.09 54.17 20.95
C HIS A 341 -29.64 54.50 22.33
N ARG A 342 -29.52 53.60 23.31
CA ARG A 342 -30.05 53.81 24.68
C ARG A 342 -29.13 54.66 25.55
N ASP A 343 -27.84 54.38 25.53
CA ASP A 343 -26.90 54.85 26.56
C ASP A 343 -25.83 55.82 26.00
N GLY A 344 -25.79 56.04 24.69
CA GLY A 344 -24.83 56.94 24.03
C GLY A 344 -23.47 56.29 23.75
N PHE A 345 -22.57 57.02 23.06
CA PHE A 345 -21.31 56.46 22.54
C PHE A 345 -20.32 56.04 23.64
N ASP A 346 -20.34 56.72 24.79
CA ASP A 346 -19.40 56.49 25.89
C ASP A 346 -19.70 55.19 26.67
N SER A 347 -20.86 54.55 26.42
CA SER A 347 -21.24 53.30 27.07
C SER A 347 -20.62 52.05 26.43
N LEU A 348 -19.99 52.19 25.26
CA LEU A 348 -19.38 51.09 24.51
C LEU A 348 -17.95 50.84 24.97
N SER A 349 -17.62 49.55 25.14
CA SER A 349 -16.25 49.12 25.40
C SER A 349 -15.32 49.42 24.21
N ASP A 350 -14.02 49.53 24.49
CA ASP A 350 -13.00 49.79 23.45
C ASP A 350 -13.04 48.75 22.31
N GLU A 351 -13.41 47.51 22.63
CA GLU A 351 -13.57 46.42 21.68
C GLU A 351 -14.76 46.64 20.75
N GLU A 352 -15.92 47.07 21.27
CA GLU A 352 -17.12 47.40 20.50
C GLU A 352 -16.90 48.64 19.63
N GLN A 353 -16.19 49.64 20.14
CA GLN A 353 -15.79 50.82 19.36
C GLN A 353 -14.86 50.44 18.19
N GLN A 354 -13.95 49.48 18.40
CA GLN A 354 -13.11 48.94 17.32
C GLN A 354 -13.94 48.20 16.25
N VAL A 355 -14.95 47.42 16.65
CA VAL A 355 -15.87 46.74 15.73
C VAL A 355 -16.63 47.77 14.88
N LEU A 356 -17.19 48.82 15.49
CA LEU A 356 -17.87 49.91 14.77
C LEU A 356 -16.95 50.63 13.78
N ARG A 357 -15.70 50.93 14.16
CA ARG A 357 -14.71 51.54 13.25
C ARG A 357 -14.42 50.63 12.06
N ARG A 358 -14.29 49.32 12.28
CA ARG A 358 -14.03 48.34 11.22
C ARG A 358 -15.21 48.25 10.25
N VAL A 359 -16.44 48.15 10.77
CA VAL A 359 -17.66 48.12 9.93
C VAL A 359 -17.86 49.44 9.18
N SER A 360 -17.62 50.59 9.82
CA SER A 360 -17.67 51.91 9.19
C SER A 360 -16.67 52.02 8.03
N GLN A 361 -15.44 51.54 8.22
CA GLN A 361 -14.43 51.47 7.14
C GLN A 361 -14.86 50.52 6.02
N THR A 362 -15.37 49.33 6.34
CA THR A 362 -15.85 48.37 5.33
C THR A 362 -17.03 48.92 4.52
N LEU A 363 -17.95 49.66 5.14
CA LEU A 363 -19.05 50.33 4.44
C LEU A 363 -18.58 51.49 3.58
N ARG A 364 -17.53 52.20 3.99
CA ARG A 364 -16.92 53.30 3.24
C ARG A 364 -16.12 52.81 2.03
N ASP A 365 -15.48 51.65 2.16
CA ASP A 365 -14.69 50.99 1.11
C ASP A 365 -15.54 50.14 0.16
N ARG A 366 -16.81 49.87 0.48
CA ARG A 366 -17.73 49.23 -0.47
C ARG A 366 -17.94 50.20 -1.64
N PRO A 367 -17.49 49.87 -2.86
CA PRO A 367 -17.75 50.71 -4.02
C PRO A 367 -19.27 50.86 -4.14
N LYS A 368 -19.75 52.11 -4.26
CA LYS A 368 -21.14 52.36 -4.65
C LYS A 368 -21.37 51.56 -5.91
N PHE A 369 -22.15 50.49 -5.79
CA PHE A 369 -22.61 49.74 -6.95
C PHE A 369 -23.32 50.77 -7.82
N ASP A 370 -22.71 51.11 -8.95
CA ASP A 370 -23.31 52.04 -9.91
C ASP A 370 -24.68 51.47 -10.31
N GLU A 371 -25.76 52.11 -9.85
CA GLU A 371 -27.13 51.91 -10.31
C GLU A 371 -27.30 52.47 -11.74
N SER A 372 -26.34 52.21 -12.64
CA SER A 372 -26.43 52.54 -14.05
C SER A 372 -26.31 51.26 -14.89
N SER A 373 -27.50 50.75 -15.23
CA SER A 373 -27.89 50.18 -16.53
C SER A 373 -27.07 49.04 -17.14
#